data_AF-A0A918VC10-F1
#
_entry.id   AF-A0A918VC10-F1
#
_cell.length_a   1.000
_cell.length_b   1.000
_cell.length_c   1.000
_cell.angle_alpha   90.00
_cell.angle_beta   90.00
_cell.angle_gamma   90.00
#
_symmetry.space_group_name_H-M   'P 1'
#
loop_
_entity.id
_entity.type
_entity.pdbx_description
1 polymer ?
#
loop_
_entity_poly.entity_id
_entity_poly.type
_entity_poly.pdbx_seq_one_letter_code
_entity_poly.pdbx_strand_id
1 'polypeptide(L)' 'MPNQTKTVKLVIHPEDLEILDKNMNWTVESGKFNISVGSSSVDIKLTQDIEILK' A
#
# COMPACT_ATOMS: atom_id res chain seq x y z
N MET A 1 18.79 15.61 -15.56
CA MET A 1 19.82 15.16 -16.52
C MET A 1 19.53 13.73 -16.93
N PRO A 2 19.98 13.25 -18.11
CA PRO A 2 19.98 11.82 -18.40
C PRO A 2 20.66 11.07 -17.26
N ASN A 3 20.11 9.92 -16.84
CA ASN A 3 20.61 9.07 -15.76
C ASN A 3 20.55 9.65 -14.33
N GLN A 4 19.71 10.67 -14.10
CA GLN A 4 19.48 11.18 -12.75
C GLN A 4 18.52 10.27 -11.97
N THR A 5 18.93 9.82 -10.79
CA THR A 5 18.07 9.11 -9.83
C THR A 5 17.28 10.11 -8.97
N LYS A 6 16.04 9.77 -8.65
CA LYS A 6 15.20 10.49 -7.68
C LYS A 6 14.64 9.53 -6.65
N THR A 7 14.57 9.98 -5.41
CA THR A 7 13.86 9.27 -4.34
C THR A 7 12.42 9.76 -4.30
N VAL A 8 11.47 8.83 -4.44
CA VAL A 8 10.04 9.09 -4.26
C VAL A 8 9.64 8.62 -2.86
N LYS A 9 8.93 9.46 -2.11
CA LYS A 9 8.38 9.11 -0.80
C LYS A 9 6.87 8.95 -0.95
N LEU A 10 6.37 7.78 -0.60
CA LEU A 10 4.95 7.46 -0.50
C LEU A 10 4.62 7.32 0.98
N VAL A 11 3.50 7.89 1.40
CA VAL A 11 2.96 7.74 2.75
C VAL A 11 1.63 7.01 2.59
N ILE A 12 1.46 5.93 3.35
CA ILE A 12 0.23 5.15 3.40
C ILE A 12 -0.37 5.37 4.77
N HIS A 13 -1.61 5.85 4.82
CA HIS A 13 -2.36 6.02 6.03
C HIS A 13 -3.33 4.85 6.23
N PRO A 14 -3.78 4.55 7.46
CA PRO A 14 -4.74 3.48 7.71
C PRO A 14 -6.01 3.60 6.85
N GLU A 15 -6.52 4.82 6.64
CA GLU A 15 -7.69 5.09 5.80
C GLU A 15 -7.54 4.63 4.34
N ASP A 16 -6.31 4.55 3.82
CA ASP A 16 -6.04 4.05 2.46
C ASP A 16 -6.21 2.52 2.36
N LEU A 17 -6.29 1.83 3.49
CA LEU A 17 -6.41 0.38 3.62
C LEU A 17 -7.80 -0.05 4.11
N GLU A 18 -8.74 0.88 4.20
CA GLU A 18 -10.10 0.61 4.66
C GLU A 18 -10.88 -0.23 3.65
N ILE A 19 -11.69 -1.13 4.19
CA ILE A 19 -12.71 -1.87 3.46
C ILE A 19 -14.08 -1.52 4.04
N LEU A 20 -15.11 -1.65 3.21
CA LEU A 20 -16.49 -1.55 3.66
C LEU A 20 -16.94 -2.92 4.19
N ASP A 21 -17.13 -3.02 5.50
CA ASP A 21 -17.52 -4.27 6.14
C ASP A 21 -18.99 -4.65 5.84
N LYS A 22 -19.39 -5.87 6.24
CA LYS A 22 -20.76 -6.37 6.06
C LYS A 22 -21.85 -5.54 6.75
N ASN A 23 -21.48 -4.69 7.70
CA ASN A 23 -22.38 -3.83 8.45
C ASN A 23 -22.37 -2.39 7.90
N MET A 24 -21.73 -2.17 6.74
CA MET A 24 -21.58 -0.87 6.07
C MET A 24 -20.72 0.14 6.85
N ASN A 25 -19.74 -0.33 7.63
CA ASN A 25 -18.75 0.51 8.27
C ASN A 25 -17.41 0.46 7.52
N TRP A 26 -16.77 1.61 7.34
CA TRP A 26 -15.37 1.67 6.92
C TRP A 26 -14.48 1.21 8.07
N THR A 27 -13.60 0.24 7.80
CA THR A 27 -12.71 -0.31 8.81
C THR A 27 -11.43 -0.85 8.18
N VAL A 28 -10.33 -0.80 8.94
CA VAL A 28 -9.07 -1.44 8.59
C VAL A 28 -9.01 -2.79 9.31
N GLU A 29 -8.88 -3.87 8.54
CA GLU A 29 -8.71 -5.20 9.12
C GLU A 29 -7.29 -5.38 9.68
N SER A 30 -7.18 -6.03 10.83
CA SER A 30 -5.90 -6.50 11.33
C SER A 30 -5.39 -7.64 10.46
N GLY A 31 -4.10 -7.61 10.13
CA GLY A 31 -3.49 -8.69 9.36
C GLY A 31 -2.35 -8.20 8.48
N LYS A 32 -1.99 -9.06 7.53
CA LYS A 32 -0.85 -8.86 6.64
C LYS A 32 -1.30 -8.19 5.34
N PHE A 33 -0.69 -7.05 5.02
CA PHE A 33 -0.90 -6.33 3.76
C PHE A 33 0.37 -6.40 2.92
N ASN A 34 0.21 -6.67 1.62
CA ASN A 34 1.29 -6.60 0.65
C ASN A 34 1.24 -5.26 -0.09
N ILE A 35 2.29 -4.48 0.05
CA ILE A 35 2.48 -3.21 -0.66
C ILE A 35 3.30 -3.47 -1.91
N SER A 36 2.73 -3.16 -3.07
CA SER A 36 3.36 -3.35 -4.39
C SER A 36 3.61 -2.01 -5.08
N VAL A 37 4.85 -1.77 -5.53
CA VAL A 37 5.25 -0.55 -6.24
C VAL A 37 5.87 -0.90 -7.60
N GLY A 38 5.38 -0.26 -8.66
CA GLY A 38 5.69 -0.61 -10.04
C GLY A 38 5.45 0.55 -11.00
N SER A 39 5.80 0.34 -12.27
CA SER A 39 5.47 1.29 -13.34
C SER A 39 4.02 1.18 -13.80
N SER A 40 3.38 0.04 -13.52
CA SER A 40 1.98 -0.26 -13.78
C SER A 40 1.50 -1.34 -12.80
N SER A 41 0.20 -1.65 -12.81
CA SER A 41 -0.38 -2.76 -12.01
C SER A 41 0.12 -4.15 -12.43
N VAL A 42 0.78 -4.27 -13.59
CA VAL A 42 1.32 -5.53 -14.11
C VAL A 42 2.86 -5.58 -14.01
N ASP A 43 3.54 -4.43 -14.05
CA ASP A 43 5.01 -4.29 -13.93
C ASP A 43 5.39 -3.82 -12.53
N ILE A 44 5.39 -4.75 -11.57
CA ILE A 44 5.77 -4.53 -10.17
C ILE A 44 7.27 -4.78 -9.97
N LYS A 45 7.96 -3.85 -9.31
CA LYS A 45 9.43 -3.89 -9.12
C LYS A 45 9.85 -3.94 -7.65
N LEU A 46 8.95 -3.60 -6.74
CA LEU A 46 9.15 -3.67 -5.30
C LEU A 46 7.89 -4.21 -4.64
N THR A 47 8.07 -5.15 -3.73
CA THR A 47 7.01 -5.69 -2.88
C THR A 47 7.48 -5.67 -1.43
N GLN A 48 6.63 -5.25 -0.52
CA GLN A 48 6.92 -5.23 0.91
C GLN A 48 5.68 -5.67 1.68
N ASP A 49 5.87 -6.54 2.65
CA ASP A 49 4.80 -6.91 3.57
C ASP A 49 4.83 -6.03 4.82
N ILE A 50 3.64 -5.64 5.29
CA ILE A 50 3.42 -4.98 6.57
C ILE A 50 2.35 -5.74 7.35
N GLU A 51 2.39 -5.63 8.67
CA GLU A 51 1.40 -6.24 9.57
C GLU A 51 0.70 -5.15 10.37
N ILE A 52 -0.63 -5.14 10.31
CA ILE A 52 -1.49 -4.26 11.10
C ILE A 52 -1.94 -5.04 12.32
N LEU A 53 -1.45 -4.59 13.47
CA LEU A 53 -1.84 -5.07 14.79
C LEU A 53 -2.95 -4.16 15.34
N LYS A 54 -3.94 -4.74 15.99
CA LYS A 54 -5.08 -4.03 16.58
C LYS A 54 -4.87 -3.78 18.07
#